data_AF-A0A0F2RWC4-F1
#
_entry.id   AF-A0A0F2RWC4-F1
#
_cell.length_a   1.000
_cell.length_b   1.000
_cell.length_c   1.000
_cell.angle_alpha   90.00
_cell.angle_beta   90.00
_cell.angle_gamma   90.00
#
_symmetry.space_group_name_H-M   'P 1'
#
loop_
_entity.id
_entity.type
_entity.pdbx_description
1 polymer ?
#
loop_
_entity_poly.entity_id
_entity_poly.type
_entity_poly.pdbx_seq_one_letter_code
_entity_poly.pdbx_strand_id
1 'polypeptide(L)' 'MTFVKTKLMIERMEPGKVLEVRLCGAEPLENVPRSIVEMGHRIVSCTAEVPNGAADASHVLVIEKSR' A
#
# COMPACT_ATOMS: atom_id res chain seq x y z
N MET A 1 0.59 -8.96 6.27
CA MET A 1 0.46 -7.68 7.00
C MET A 1 -0.94 -7.14 6.73
N THR A 2 -1.71 -6.80 7.76
CA THR A 2 -3.09 -6.29 7.60
C THR A 2 -3.10 -4.78 7.36
N PHE A 3 -4.05 -4.30 6.56
CA PHE A 3 -4.26 -2.88 6.18
C PHE A 3 -4.15 -1.89 7.35
N VAL A 4 -4.62 -2.28 8.54
CA VAL A 4 -4.60 -1.46 9.77
C VAL A 4 -3.19 -0.96 10.13
N LYS A 5 -2.16 -1.82 10.00
CA LYS A 5 -0.79 -1.42 10.34
C LYS A 5 -0.23 -0.42 9.33
N THR A 6 -0.56 -0.57 8.05
CA THR A 6 -0.17 0.36 6.99
C THR A 6 -0.75 1.74 7.24
N LYS A 7 -2.05 1.81 7.56
CA LYS A 7 -2.71 3.07 7.89
C LYS A 7 -2.04 3.76 9.09
N LEU A 8 -1.83 3.03 10.18
CA LEU A 8 -1.18 3.56 11.38
C LEU A 8 0.24 4.08 11.10
N MET A 9 0.99 3.45 10.20
CA MET A 9 2.30 3.96 9.79
C MET A 9 2.17 5.30 9.06
N ILE A 10 1.27 5.40 8.07
CA ILE A 10 1.07 6.64 7.29
C ILE A 10 0.60 7.79 8.19
N GLU A 11 -0.31 7.52 9.15
CA GLU A 11 -0.76 8.54 10.09
C GLU A 11 0.39 9.07 10.97
N ARG A 12 1.36 8.21 11.31
CA ARG A 12 2.55 8.59 12.10
C ARG A 12 3.69 9.17 11.27
N MET A 13 3.63 9.11 9.94
CA MET A 13 4.65 9.65 9.05
C MET A 13 4.47 11.14 8.80
N GLU A 14 5.55 11.81 8.41
CA GLU A 14 5.52 13.22 8.03
C GLU A 14 5.00 13.38 6.60
N PRO A 15 4.24 14.46 6.31
CA PRO A 15 3.85 14.78 4.94
C PRO A 15 5.07 14.92 4.04
N GLY A 16 4.99 14.37 2.83
CA GLY A 16 6.08 14.28 1.87
C GLY A 16 6.93 13.00 1.98
N LYS A 17 6.70 12.15 3.00
CA LYS A 17 7.37 10.84 3.08
C LYS A 17 6.66 9.77 2.25
N VAL A 18 7.47 8.84 1.76
CA VAL A 18 7.03 7.68 0.98
C VAL A 18 7.07 6.44 1.85
N LEU A 19 6.00 5.63 1.82
CA LEU A 19 5.89 4.34 2.48
C LEU A 19 5.79 3.23 1.44
N GLU A 20 6.66 2.25 1.55
CA GLU A 20 6.60 1.01 0.79
C GLU A 20 5.92 -0.09 1.61
N VAL A 21 4.90 -0.70 1.03
CA VAL A 21 4.05 -1.68 1.71
C VAL A 21 3.97 -2.94 0.88
N ARG A 22 4.40 -4.05 1.47
CA ARG A 22 4.22 -5.38 0.89
C ARG A 22 2.86 -5.94 1.27
N LEU A 23 2.03 -6.11 0.26
CA LEU A 23 0.69 -6.68 0.34
C LEU A 23 0.76 -8.11 -0.20
N CYS A 24 0.12 -9.05 0.48
CA CYS A 24 0.06 -10.45 0.04
C CYS A 24 -1.41 -10.82 -0.16
N GLY A 25 -1.74 -11.28 -1.36
CA GLY A 25 -3.12 -11.61 -1.75
C GLY A 25 -3.91 -10.43 -2.33
N ALA A 26 -5.07 -10.75 -2.92
CA ALA A 26 -5.91 -9.79 -3.63
C ALA A 26 -6.66 -8.82 -2.70
N GLU A 27 -7.11 -9.29 -1.54
CA GLU A 27 -7.93 -8.52 -0.61
C GLU A 27 -7.26 -7.21 -0.10
N PRO A 28 -5.99 -7.21 0.35
CA PRO A 28 -5.31 -5.96 0.69
C PRO A 28 -4.92 -5.14 -0.54
N LEU A 29 -4.69 -5.77 -1.70
CA LEU A 29 -4.37 -5.07 -2.94
C LEU A 29 -5.52 -4.18 -3.41
N GLU A 30 -6.78 -4.53 -3.13
CA GLU A 30 -7.93 -3.68 -3.45
C GLU A 30 -8.23 -2.67 -2.34
N ASN A 31 -8.22 -3.10 -1.07
CA ASN A 31 -8.62 -2.27 0.05
C ASN A 31 -7.60 -1.17 0.40
N VAL A 32 -6.30 -1.46 0.30
CA VAL A 32 -5.23 -0.51 0.66
C VAL A 32 -5.26 0.70 -0.27
N PRO A 33 -5.07 0.58 -1.60
CA PRO A 33 -5.03 1.74 -2.49
C PRO A 33 -6.33 2.54 -2.46
N ARG A 34 -7.48 1.87 -2.36
CA ARG A 34 -8.77 2.55 -2.18
C ARG A 34 -8.76 3.46 -0.95
N SER A 35 -8.34 2.92 0.20
CA SER A 35 -8.27 3.71 1.43
C SER A 35 -7.25 4.84 1.37
N ILE A 36 -6.11 4.65 0.68
CA ILE A 36 -5.11 5.71 0.47
C ILE A 36 -5.73 6.88 -0.30
N VAL A 37 -6.47 6.59 -1.36
CA VAL A 37 -7.18 7.60 -2.15
C VAL A 37 -8.28 8.27 -1.32
N GLU A 38 -9.07 7.50 -0.55
CA GLU A 38 -10.10 8.05 0.35
C GLU A 38 -9.52 8.94 1.46
N MET A 39 -8.30 8.66 1.92
CA MET A 39 -7.58 9.51 2.88
C MET A 39 -6.92 10.74 2.24
N GLY A 40 -6.94 10.86 0.90
CA GLY A 40 -6.33 11.98 0.18
C GLY A 40 -4.81 11.87 0.01
N HIS A 41 -4.25 10.67 0.20
CA HIS A 41 -2.85 10.38 -0.04
C HIS A 41 -2.62 9.96 -1.50
N ARG A 42 -1.36 10.02 -1.95
CA ARG A 42 -0.99 9.74 -3.34
C ARG A 42 -0.38 8.36 -3.46
N ILE A 43 -0.83 7.57 -4.44
CA ILE A 43 -0.15 6.33 -4.81
C ILE A 43 0.95 6.68 -5.81
N VAL A 44 2.20 6.34 -5.46
CA VAL A 44 3.38 6.59 -6.31
C VAL A 44 3.59 5.46 -7.28
N SER A 45 3.48 4.21 -6.82
CA SER A 45 3.67 3.02 -7.65
C SER A 45 2.98 1.81 -7.05
N CYS A 46 2.58 0.86 -7.90
CA CYS A 46 2.07 -0.44 -7.48
C CYS A 46 2.69 -1.50 -8.41
N THR A 47 3.55 -2.35 -7.85
CA THR A 47 4.31 -3.34 -8.62
C THR A 47 4.07 -4.73 -8.04
N ALA A 48 3.79 -5.73 -8.87
CA ALA A 48 3.77 -7.12 -8.43
C ALA A 48 5.21 -7.61 -8.19
N GLU A 49 5.51 -8.12 -6.99
CA GLU A 49 6.83 -8.64 -6.62
C GLU A 49 7.08 -10.04 -7.21
N VAL A 50 6.02 -10.81 -7.48
CA VAL A 50 6.09 -12.16 -8.09
C VAL A 50 5.28 -12.22 -9.38
N PRO A 51 5.94 -12.32 -10.56
CA PRO A 51 5.26 -12.44 -11.84
C PRO A 51 4.80 -13.85 -12.20
N ASN A 52 4.59 -14.78 -11.25
CA ASN A 52 4.36 -16.17 -11.61
C ASN A 52 3.32 -16.88 -10.72
N GLY A 53 2.04 -16.82 -11.14
CA GLY A 53 1.02 -17.87 -10.97
C GLY A 53 0.74 -18.49 -9.60
N ALA A 54 1.32 -17.99 -8.51
CA ALA A 54 1.14 -18.52 -7.18
C ALA A 54 -0.03 -17.81 -6.49
N ALA A 55 -0.82 -18.58 -5.74
CA ALA A 55 -1.97 -18.09 -4.96
C ALA A 55 -1.59 -16.97 -3.95
N ASP A 56 -0.30 -16.82 -3.65
CA ASP A 56 0.28 -15.81 -2.75
C ASP A 56 1.08 -14.73 -3.50
N ALA A 57 0.46 -14.12 -4.51
CA ALA A 57 1.08 -13.00 -5.22
C ALA A 57 1.33 -11.82 -4.25
N SER A 58 2.61 -11.54 -3.99
CA SER A 58 3.06 -10.38 -3.24
C SER A 58 3.13 -9.16 -4.16
N HIS A 59 2.62 -8.04 -3.67
CA HIS A 59 2.58 -6.76 -4.37
C HIS A 59 3.23 -5.69 -3.49
N VAL A 60 4.06 -4.85 -4.09
CA VAL A 60 4.67 -3.69 -3.46
C VAL A 60 3.88 -2.46 -3.86
N LEU A 61 3.23 -1.84 -2.87
CA LEU A 61 2.53 -0.57 -3.04
C LEU A 61 3.38 0.54 -2.41
N VAL A 62 3.67 1.56 -3.21
CA VAL A 62 4.44 2.75 -2.82
C VAL A 62 3.48 3.91 -2.70
N ILE A 63 3.40 4.51 -1.51
CA ILE A 63 2.43 5.54 -1.15
C ILE A 63 3.19 6.78 -0.69
N GLU A 64 2.82 7.95 -1.19
CA GLU A 64 3.32 9.24 -0.75
C GLU A 64 2.26 9.94 0.10
N LYS A 65 2.65 10.34 1.31
CA LYS A 65 1.77 11.12 2.18
C LYS A 65 1.71 12.55 1.67
N SER A 66 0.58 12.93 1.07
CA SER A 66 0.41 14.29 0.53
C SER A 66 0.29 15.37 1.61
N ARG A 67 -0.30 15.07 2.79
CA ARG A 67 -0.58 16.00 3.90
C ARG A 67 -0.65 15.28 5.24
#